data_AF-A0A849QRX2-F1
#
_entry.id   AF-A0A849QRX2-F1
#
_cell.length_a   1.000
_cell.length_b   1.000
_cell.length_c   1.000
_cell.angle_alpha   90.00
_cell.angle_beta   90.00
_cell.angle_gamma   90.00
#
_symmetry.space_group_name_H-M   'P 1'
#
loop_
_entity.id
_entity.type
_entity.pdbx_description
1 polymer ?
#
loop_
_entity_poly.entity_id
_entity_poly.type
_entity_poly.pdbx_seq_one_letter_code
_entity_poly.pdbx_strand_id
1 'polypeptide(L)'
;MNNQPTFLPMSLDEAKALGFKEFDIILVTGDAYVDHPSFGTALVGRMLWDAGYKVGIIAQPDWKSDTDFTKLGQPRLFFGVTSGNVDSMVNNYTPNQKKRHDDVYSPGSTGGLRPNRAAIVYTDKLHAI
;
A
#
# COMPACT_ATOMS: atom_id res chain seq x y z
N MET A 1 -4.96 -24.35 -10.06
CA MET A 1 -5.37 -23.04 -9.50
C MET A 1 -4.36 -22.72 -8.43
N ASN A 2 -3.57 -21.66 -8.61
CA ASN A 2 -2.59 -21.26 -7.60
C ASN A 2 -3.36 -20.87 -6.34
N ASN A 3 -3.04 -21.50 -5.21
CA ASN A 3 -3.71 -21.23 -3.94
C ASN A 3 -3.30 -19.82 -3.49
N GLN A 4 -4.15 -18.82 -3.75
CA GLN A 4 -3.91 -17.47 -3.25
C GLN A 4 -4.01 -17.46 -1.71
N PRO A 5 -3.26 -16.60 -1.02
CA PRO A 5 -3.39 -16.46 0.42
C PRO A 5 -4.77 -15.87 0.79
N THR A 6 -5.26 -16.13 2.01
CA THR A 6 -6.53 -15.57 2.49
C THR A 6 -6.53 -14.04 2.43
N PHE A 7 -5.38 -13.42 2.72
CA PHE A 7 -5.11 -11.99 2.54
C PHE A 7 -3.74 -11.81 1.90
N LEU A 8 -3.54 -10.71 1.17
CA LEU A 8 -2.22 -10.38 0.65
C LEU A 8 -1.27 -10.06 1.83
N PRO A 9 -0.07 -10.66 1.86
CA PRO A 9 0.87 -10.50 2.97
C PRO A 9 1.34 -9.06 3.14
N MET A 10 1.43 -8.61 4.39
CA MET A 10 1.89 -7.29 4.82
C MET A 10 3.12 -7.36 5.74
N SER A 11 3.71 -8.55 5.90
CA SER A 11 4.90 -8.79 6.71
C SER A 11 5.80 -9.90 6.13
N LEU A 12 7.07 -9.90 6.53
CA LEU A 12 8.01 -10.99 6.20
C LEU A 12 7.65 -12.31 6.89
N ASP A 13 6.95 -12.28 8.02
CA ASP A 13 6.54 -13.51 8.71
C ASP A 13 5.38 -14.19 7.97
N GLU A 14 4.45 -13.44 7.40
CA GLU A 14 3.44 -13.99 6.48
C GLU A 14 4.09 -14.54 5.20
N ALA A 15 5.11 -13.86 4.65
CA ALA A 15 5.87 -14.38 3.52
C ALA A 15 6.53 -15.75 3.83
N LYS A 16 7.16 -15.85 5.01
CA LYS A 16 7.74 -17.11 5.49
C LYS A 16 6.69 -18.20 5.66
N ALA A 17 5.51 -17.86 6.21
CA ALA A 17 4.40 -18.79 6.35
C ALA A 17 3.88 -19.31 4.99
N LEU A 18 4.00 -18.50 3.94
CA LEU A 18 3.69 -18.88 2.55
C LEU A 18 4.87 -19.56 1.81
N GLY A 19 6.00 -19.76 2.47
CA GLY A 19 7.13 -20.54 1.94
C GLY A 19 8.12 -19.78 1.07
N PHE A 20 8.15 -18.44 1.11
CA PHE A 20 9.14 -17.63 0.40
C PHE A 20 9.79 -16.57 1.28
N LYS A 21 10.96 -16.07 0.85
CA LYS A 21 11.80 -15.15 1.62
C LYS A 21 11.77 -13.71 1.13
N GLU A 22 11.34 -13.50 -0.12
CA GLU A 22 11.32 -12.20 -0.78
C GLU A 22 10.06 -12.07 -1.65
N PHE A 23 9.60 -10.84 -1.84
CA PHE A 23 8.49 -10.49 -2.72
C PHE A 23 8.99 -10.22 -4.14
N ASP A 24 8.20 -10.60 -5.14
CA ASP A 24 8.45 -10.16 -6.51
C ASP A 24 8.05 -8.70 -6.68
N ILE A 25 6.89 -8.33 -6.14
CA ILE A 25 6.29 -7.01 -6.28
C ILE A 25 5.80 -6.57 -4.91
N ILE A 26 6.05 -5.31 -4.54
CA ILE A 26 5.48 -4.71 -3.34
C ILE A 26 4.57 -3.55 -3.77
N LEU A 27 3.30 -3.59 -3.38
CA LEU A 27 2.37 -2.50 -3.65
C LEU A 27 2.30 -1.58 -2.43
N VAL A 28 2.51 -0.28 -2.64
CA VAL A 28 2.42 0.76 -1.63
C VAL A 28 1.19 1.61 -1.92
N THR A 29 0.28 1.71 -0.95
CA THR A 29 -1.00 2.40 -1.10
C THR A 29 -1.21 3.42 -0.01
N GLY A 30 -1.82 4.57 -0.35
CA GLY A 30 -2.21 5.58 0.65
C GLY A 30 -3.44 5.21 1.47
N ASP A 31 -4.23 4.23 1.03
CA ASP A 31 -5.36 3.70 1.78
C ASP A 31 -4.93 2.66 2.81
N ALA A 32 -5.79 2.41 3.80
CA ALA A 32 -5.78 1.17 4.55
C ALA A 32 -5.89 -0.04 3.60
N TYR A 33 -5.29 -1.16 3.97
CA TYR A 33 -5.51 -2.39 3.22
C TYR A 33 -6.89 -2.96 3.54
N VAL A 34 -7.75 -3.00 2.53
CA VAL A 34 -9.04 -3.68 2.54
C VAL A 34 -9.05 -4.60 1.34
N ASP A 35 -9.14 -5.90 1.59
CA ASP A 35 -9.11 -6.92 0.55
C ASP A 35 -10.48 -7.08 -0.11
N HIS A 36 -10.85 -6.06 -0.90
CA HIS A 36 -12.15 -5.96 -1.57
C HIS A 36 -11.97 -5.42 -3.00
N PRO A 37 -12.75 -5.91 -3.99
CA PRO A 37 -12.60 -5.49 -5.39
C PRO A 37 -12.81 -3.99 -5.66
N SER A 38 -13.41 -3.25 -4.72
CA SER A 38 -13.51 -1.79 -4.81
C SER A 38 -12.20 -1.05 -4.48
N PHE A 39 -11.17 -1.75 -4.01
CA PHE A 39 -9.85 -1.20 -3.72
C PHE A 39 -8.88 -1.65 -4.81
N GLY A 40 -8.42 -0.70 -5.62
CA GLY A 40 -7.57 -0.99 -6.79
C GLY A 40 -6.31 -1.80 -6.43
N THR A 41 -5.67 -1.48 -5.30
CA THR A 41 -4.50 -2.20 -4.80
C THR A 41 -4.78 -3.67 -4.52
N ALA A 42 -5.94 -4.00 -3.94
CA ALA A 42 -6.33 -5.38 -3.67
C ALA A 42 -6.60 -6.13 -4.98
N LEU A 43 -7.36 -5.52 -5.90
CA LEU A 43 -7.65 -6.09 -7.21
C LEU A 43 -6.37 -6.39 -8.01
N VAL A 44 -5.46 -5.42 -8.10
CA VAL A 44 -4.19 -5.58 -8.83
C VAL A 44 -3.30 -6.64 -8.15
N GLY A 45 -3.20 -6.61 -6.81
CA GLY A 45 -2.42 -7.61 -6.07
C GLY A 45 -2.95 -9.03 -6.29
N ARG A 46 -4.27 -9.22 -6.26
CA ARG A 46 -4.93 -10.51 -6.53
C ARG A 46 -4.69 -11.00 -7.95
N MET A 47 -4.75 -10.12 -8.94
CA MET A 47 -4.45 -10.44 -10.33
C MET A 47 -2.98 -10.87 -10.52
N LEU A 48 -2.04 -10.15 -9.89
CA LEU A 48 -0.62 -10.49 -9.95
C LEU A 48 -0.31 -11.83 -9.26
N TRP A 49 -0.99 -12.14 -8.15
CA TRP A 49 -0.90 -13.45 -7.51
C TRP A 49 -1.43 -14.58 -8.40
N ASP A 50 -2.54 -14.35 -9.11
CA ASP A 50 -3.07 -15.31 -10.07
C ASP A 50 -2.08 -15.58 -11.22
N ALA A 51 -1.38 -14.52 -11.67
CA ALA A 51 -0.30 -14.60 -12.64
C ALA A 51 0.99 -15.29 -12.12
N GLY A 52 1.03 -15.67 -10.83
CA GLY A 52 2.14 -16.41 -10.23
C GLY A 52 3.23 -15.57 -9.56
N TYR A 53 3.00 -14.27 -9.34
CA TYR A 53 3.91 -13.40 -8.60
C TYR A 53 3.64 -13.39 -7.10
N LYS A 54 4.70 -13.27 -6.29
CA LYS A 54 4.62 -13.06 -4.85
C LYS A 54 4.44 -11.57 -4.59
N VAL A 55 3.25 -11.15 -4.18
CA VAL A 55 2.93 -9.73 -3.95
C VAL A 55 2.74 -9.44 -2.48
N GLY A 56 3.45 -8.42 -1.97
CA GLY A 56 3.27 -7.86 -0.64
C GLY A 56 2.62 -6.48 -0.66
N ILE A 57 2.00 -6.07 0.44
CA ILE A 57 1.32 -4.78 0.58
C ILE A 57 1.95 -3.94 1.71
N ILE A 58 2.27 -2.68 1.41
CA ILE A 58 2.56 -1.63 2.39
C ILE A 58 1.40 -0.64 2.35
N ALA A 59 0.49 -0.76 3.31
CA ALA A 59 -0.66 0.12 3.42
C ALA A 59 -0.36 1.30 4.32
N GLN A 60 -0.67 2.50 3.80
CA GLN A 60 -0.58 3.78 4.47
C GLN A 60 0.71 3.95 5.30
N PRO A 61 1.90 3.85 4.68
CA PRO A 61 3.15 3.98 5.41
C PRO A 61 3.32 5.39 5.98
N ASP A 62 3.91 5.49 7.16
CA ASP A 62 4.36 6.77 7.71
C ASP A 62 5.53 7.32 6.88
N TRP A 63 5.24 8.37 6.10
CA TRP A 63 6.20 9.02 5.22
C TRP A 63 7.28 9.82 5.95
N LYS A 64 7.15 10.01 7.26
CA LYS A 64 8.14 10.69 8.09
C LYS A 64 9.30 9.78 8.50
N SER A 65 9.19 8.48 8.25
CA SER A 65 10.17 7.45 8.59
C SER A 65 10.41 6.51 7.40
N ASP A 66 11.54 5.80 7.42
CA ASP A 66 11.88 4.76 6.42
C ASP A 66 11.41 3.36 6.86
N THR A 67 11.01 3.22 8.13
CA THR A 67 10.67 1.94 8.75
C THR A 67 9.56 1.18 8.02
N ASP A 68 8.50 1.88 7.62
CA ASP A 68 7.36 1.24 6.96
C ASP A 68 7.67 0.84 5.52
N PHE A 69 8.52 1.61 4.83
CA PHE A 69 8.92 1.34 3.45
C PHE A 69 9.89 0.16 3.33
N THR A 70 10.68 -0.10 4.38
CA THR A 70 11.70 -1.14 4.40
C THR A 70 11.24 -2.46 5.01
N LYS A 71 10.07 -2.49 5.68
CA LYS A 71 9.59 -3.64 6.47
C LYS A 71 9.43 -4.94 5.68
N LEU A 72 9.27 -4.88 4.36
CA LEU A 72 9.11 -6.04 3.48
C LEU A 72 10.39 -6.38 2.70
N GLY A 73 11.48 -5.63 2.90
CA GLY A 73 12.69 -5.73 2.09
C GLY A 73 12.51 -5.18 0.67
N GLN A 74 13.53 -5.42 -0.16
CA GLN A 74 13.54 -5.01 -1.55
C GLN A 74 12.79 -6.04 -2.42
N PRO A 75 11.86 -5.61 -3.30
CA PRO A 75 11.19 -6.51 -4.22
C PRO A 75 12.14 -6.93 -5.35
N ARG A 76 11.98 -8.15 -5.84
CA ARG A 76 12.79 -8.69 -6.95
C ARG A 76 12.55 -7.95 -8.28
N LEU A 77 11.33 -7.44 -8.49
CA LEU A 77 10.94 -6.78 -9.74
C LEU A 77 10.76 -5.27 -9.55
N PHE A 78 9.75 -4.83 -8.78
CA PHE A 78 9.45 -3.41 -8.61
C PHE A 78 8.52 -3.11 -7.42
N PHE A 79 8.49 -1.83 -7.05
CA PHE A 79 7.44 -1.25 -6.22
C PHE A 79 6.32 -0.66 -7.08
N GLY A 80 5.07 -1.00 -6.80
CA GLY A 80 3.90 -0.35 -7.39
C GLY A 80 3.31 0.66 -6.41
N VAL A 81 3.24 1.94 -6.76
CA VAL A 81 2.87 3.01 -5.82
C VAL A 81 1.57 3.68 -6.24
N THR A 82 0.64 3.88 -5.30
CA THR A 82 -0.63 4.60 -5.52
C THR A 82 -1.01 5.48 -4.33
N SER A 83 -1.76 6.56 -4.57
CA SER A 83 -2.35 7.38 -3.51
C SER A 83 -3.54 6.71 -2.82
N GLY A 84 -4.04 5.60 -3.37
CA GLY A 84 -5.27 4.92 -2.95
C GLY A 84 -6.39 5.08 -3.99
N ASN A 85 -7.64 4.88 -3.56
CA ASN A 85 -8.84 5.01 -4.39
C ASN A 85 -9.12 6.45 -4.82
N VAL A 86 -8.63 7.42 -4.05
CA VAL A 86 -8.81 8.85 -4.29
C VAL A 86 -7.46 9.55 -4.15
N ASP A 87 -7.28 10.67 -4.86
CA ASP A 87 -6.12 11.53 -4.68
C ASP A 87 -6.02 12.02 -3.22
N SER A 88 -4.82 12.01 -2.64
CA SER A 88 -4.66 12.29 -1.22
C SER A 88 -4.94 13.76 -0.85
N MET A 89 -4.87 14.70 -1.80
CA MET A 89 -5.31 16.08 -1.55
C MET A 89 -6.81 16.17 -1.33
N VAL A 90 -7.60 15.36 -2.04
CA VAL A 90 -9.06 15.33 -1.89
C VAL A 90 -9.49 14.73 -0.55
N ASN A 91 -8.73 13.75 -0.05
CA ASN A 91 -8.95 13.20 1.30
C ASN A 91 -8.44 14.15 2.40
N ASN A 92 -7.38 14.91 2.16
CA ASN A 92 -6.83 15.84 3.15
C ASN A 92 -7.58 17.19 3.19
N TYR A 93 -8.24 17.59 2.10
CA TYR A 93 -8.87 18.91 1.98
C TYR A 93 -10.27 18.88 1.35
N THR A 94 -11.08 19.86 1.74
CA THR A 94 -12.32 20.19 1.04
C THR A 94 -12.03 20.98 -0.25
N PRO A 95 -13.00 21.12 -1.17
CA PRO A 95 -12.83 21.96 -2.37
C PRO A 95 -12.42 23.41 -2.06
N ASN A 96 -12.81 23.92 -0.88
CA ASN A 96 -12.43 25.25 -0.38
C ASN A 96 -11.10 25.24 0.40
N GLN A 97 -10.25 24.22 0.20
CA GLN A 97 -8.93 24.05 0.81
C GLN A 97 -8.91 24.01 2.36
N LYS A 98 -10.06 23.72 3.00
CA LYS A 98 -10.09 23.45 4.45
C LYS A 98 -9.63 22.03 4.72
N LYS A 99 -8.75 21.84 5.72
CA LYS A 99 -8.28 20.52 6.14
C LYS A 99 -9.44 19.68 6.67
N ARG A 100 -9.53 18.42 6.23
CA ARG A 100 -10.47 17.42 6.76
C ARG A 100 -9.91 16.81 8.04
N HIS A 101 -10.79 16.46 8.96
CA HIS A 101 -10.41 15.79 10.22
C HIS A 101 -10.47 14.26 10.07
N ASP A 102 -11.29 13.80 9.13
CA ASP A 102 -11.59 12.42 8.82
C ASP A 102 -11.06 12.03 7.44
N ASP A 103 -10.70 10.76 7.30
CA ASP A 103 -10.34 10.13 6.03
C ASP A 103 -10.99 8.75 5.95
N VAL A 104 -12.02 8.61 5.11
CA VAL A 104 -12.83 7.40 4.98
C VAL A 104 -12.06 6.15 4.54
N TYR A 105 -10.86 6.33 3.97
CA TYR A 105 -10.01 5.23 3.55
C TYR A 105 -8.84 4.97 4.52
N SER A 106 -8.80 5.69 5.64
CA SER A 106 -7.81 5.48 6.71
C SER A 106 -8.36 4.59 7.83
N PRO A 107 -7.51 3.81 8.54
CA PRO A 107 -7.93 3.04 9.70
C PRO A 107 -8.64 3.92 10.73
N GLY A 108 -9.82 3.48 11.16
CA GLY A 108 -10.64 4.23 12.13
C GLY A 108 -11.15 5.59 11.63
N SER A 109 -11.13 5.84 10.31
CA SER A 109 -11.43 7.14 9.71
C SER A 109 -10.50 8.28 10.15
N THR A 110 -9.30 7.95 10.62
CA THR A 110 -8.35 8.92 11.17
C THR A 110 -7.72 9.75 10.05
N GLY A 111 -7.93 11.07 10.08
CA GLY A 111 -7.31 11.98 9.12
C GLY A 111 -5.80 12.18 9.34
N GLY A 112 -5.09 12.54 8.26
CA GLY A 112 -3.68 12.90 8.34
C GLY A 112 -2.71 11.72 8.43
N LEU A 113 -3.14 10.51 8.09
CA LEU A 113 -2.29 9.32 8.02
C LEU A 113 -1.61 9.12 6.66
N ARG A 114 -1.85 10.00 5.69
CA ARG A 114 -1.15 10.02 4.39
C ARG A 114 -0.70 11.45 4.03
N PRO A 115 0.42 11.61 3.30
CA PRO A 115 0.87 12.93 2.87
C PRO A 115 0.01 13.47 1.72
N ASN A 116 0.13 14.78 1.50
CA ASN A 116 -0.31 15.40 0.25
C ASN A 116 0.46 14.82 -0.93
N ARG A 117 -0.23 14.57 -2.05
CA ARG A 117 0.34 13.94 -3.26
C ARG A 117 1.05 12.62 -2.92
N ALA A 118 0.33 11.73 -2.24
CA ALA A 118 0.90 10.53 -1.63
C ALA A 118 1.71 9.66 -2.60
N ALA A 119 1.23 9.49 -3.83
CA ALA A 119 1.95 8.75 -4.86
C ALA A 119 3.37 9.32 -5.10
N ILE A 120 3.51 10.65 -5.22
CA ILE A 120 4.80 11.31 -5.44
C ILE A 120 5.69 11.15 -4.22
N VAL A 121 5.16 11.43 -3.01
CA VAL A 121 5.94 11.35 -1.77
C VAL A 121 6.43 9.93 -1.52
N TYR A 122 5.58 8.92 -1.69
CA TYR A 122 5.96 7.53 -1.48
C TYR A 122 6.98 7.05 -2.52
N THR A 123 6.84 7.46 -3.79
CA THR A 123 7.84 7.15 -4.82
C THR A 123 9.19 7.79 -4.49
N ASP A 124 9.22 9.05 -4.06
CA ASP A 124 10.46 9.73 -3.65
C ASP A 124 11.12 9.05 -2.45
N LYS A 125 10.33 8.68 -1.43
CA LYS A 125 10.82 7.91 -0.27
C LYS A 125 11.46 6.59 -0.69
N LEU A 126 10.79 5.80 -1.54
CA LEU A 126 11.31 4.52 -2.03
C LEU A 126 12.53 4.67 -2.94
N HIS A 127 12.66 5.78 -3.64
CA HIS A 127 13.83 6.07 -4.48
C HIS A 127 15.05 6.49 -3.65
N ALA A 128 14.84 7.11 -2.50
CA ALA A 128 15.91 7.61 -1.64
C ALA A 128 16.53 6.54 -0.72
N ILE A 129 15.83 5.42 -0.50
CA ILE A 129 16.23 4.31 0.37
C ILE A 129 16.88 3.21 -0.48
#